data_AF-K8GLR6-F1
#
_entry.id   AF-K8GLR6-F1
#
_cell.length_a   1.000
_cell.length_b   1.000
_cell.length_c   1.000
_cell.angle_alpha   90.00
_cell.angle_beta   90.00
_cell.angle_gamma   90.00
#
_symmetry.space_group_name_H-M   'P 1'
#
loop_
_entity.id
_entity.type
_entity.pdbx_description
1 polymer ?
#
loop_
_entity_poly.entity_id
_entity_poly.type
_entity_poly.pdbx_seq_one_letter_code
_entity_poly.pdbx_strand_id
1 'polypeptide(L)'
;MKSEEILTVEQRLNYTFKDKKLLIRALTRKAFAQEQKQQGKSCEDQEVYRILGDAVLKAILVEMLIQQGYDSRESITNKKSDLEKRENLGKMFEGMGIAPFIRFGIGERKQGISSQSSVLGETFEALVAAVHIDARDYEKTKKFVVDLFNKPVLESSKNRASEQSSGLDEISKIWMLTRACDNCFQVDVCATMRMCYFDITGDD
;
A
#
# COMPACT_ATOMS: atom_id res chain seq x y z
N MET A 1 5.56 -5.51 -21.38
CA MET A 1 5.15 -4.14 -21.01
C MET A 1 6.05 -3.20 -21.78
N LYS A 2 5.47 -2.27 -22.53
CA LYS A 2 6.21 -1.28 -23.32
C LYS A 2 6.81 -0.22 -22.39
N SER A 3 7.83 0.49 -22.86
CA SER A 3 8.50 1.55 -22.08
C SER A 3 7.55 2.67 -21.65
N GLU A 4 6.61 3.05 -22.51
CA GLU A 4 5.58 4.07 -22.23
C GLU A 4 4.65 3.66 -21.09
N GLU A 5 4.26 2.39 -21.03
CA GLU A 5 3.42 1.83 -19.97
C GLU A 5 4.17 1.85 -18.63
N ILE A 6 5.46 1.50 -18.63
CA ILE A 6 6.33 1.57 -17.45
C ILE A 6 6.36 2.99 -16.90
N LEU A 7 6.66 3.98 -17.75
CA LEU A 7 6.73 5.38 -17.34
C LEU A 7 5.38 5.86 -16.77
N THR A 8 4.28 5.47 -17.39
CA THR A 8 2.93 5.82 -16.92
C THR A 8 2.67 5.26 -15.53
N VAL A 9 3.04 4.00 -15.29
CA VAL A 9 2.88 3.36 -13.97
C VAL A 9 3.78 4.04 -12.94
N GLU A 10 5.04 4.30 -13.24
CA GLU A 10 5.98 4.98 -12.34
C GLU A 10 5.51 6.38 -11.93
N GLN A 11 4.97 7.14 -12.88
CA GLN A 11 4.37 8.45 -12.62
C GLN A 11 3.15 8.35 -11.68
N ARG A 12 2.24 7.40 -11.94
CA ARG A 12 1.06 7.18 -11.09
C ARG A 12 1.43 6.73 -9.67
N LEU A 13 2.48 5.92 -9.56
CA LEU A 13 3.03 5.48 -8.29
C LEU A 13 3.83 6.54 -7.56
N ASN A 14 4.25 7.60 -8.25
CA ASN A 14 5.25 8.54 -7.75
C ASN A 14 6.53 7.84 -7.26
N TYR A 15 6.95 6.79 -7.98
CA TYR A 15 8.14 6.00 -7.69
C TYR A 15 8.81 5.58 -9.00
N THR A 16 10.10 5.88 -9.14
CA THR A 16 10.90 5.48 -10.31
C THR A 16 11.78 4.29 -9.94
N PHE A 17 11.54 3.14 -10.56
CA PHE A 17 12.31 1.92 -10.35
C PHE A 17 13.69 2.02 -11.00
N LYS A 18 14.72 1.56 -10.29
CA LYS A 18 16.05 1.34 -10.88
C LYS A 18 16.03 0.11 -11.78
N ASP A 19 15.42 -0.98 -11.30
CA ASP A 19 15.17 -2.18 -12.09
C ASP A 19 13.69 -2.31 -12.46
N LYS A 20 13.37 -2.00 -13.71
CA LYS A 20 11.99 -2.08 -14.25
C LYS A 20 11.43 -3.51 -14.23
N LYS A 21 12.28 -4.53 -14.16
CA LYS A 21 11.84 -5.93 -14.07
C LYS A 21 11.09 -6.21 -12.78
N LEU A 22 11.41 -5.51 -11.69
CA LEU A 22 10.73 -5.63 -10.40
C LEU A 22 9.27 -5.20 -10.51
N LEU A 23 9.02 -4.03 -11.11
CA LEU A 23 7.67 -3.53 -11.40
C LEU A 23 6.91 -4.48 -12.32
N ILE A 24 7.55 -4.88 -13.43
CA ILE A 24 6.97 -5.79 -14.40
C ILE A 24 6.55 -7.09 -13.71
N ARG A 25 7.42 -7.68 -12.86
CA ARG A 25 7.13 -8.88 -12.09
C ARG A 25 5.96 -8.69 -11.13
N ALA A 26 5.94 -7.59 -10.36
CA ALA A 26 4.86 -7.26 -9.44
C ALA A 26 3.48 -7.13 -10.10
N LEU A 27 3.42 -6.79 -11.38
CA LEU A 27 2.18 -6.71 -12.18
C LEU A 27 1.88 -8.00 -12.95
N THR A 28 2.56 -9.12 -12.67
CA THR A 28 2.37 -10.40 -13.37
C THR A 28 1.64 -11.39 -12.51
N ARG A 29 0.43 -11.77 -12.91
CA ARG A 29 -0.25 -12.87 -12.24
C ARG A 29 0.29 -14.21 -12.67
N LYS A 30 0.12 -15.19 -11.79
CA LYS A 30 0.56 -16.58 -11.98
C LYS A 30 0.04 -17.18 -13.27
N ALA A 31 -1.24 -17.01 -13.58
CA ALA A 31 -1.82 -17.59 -14.79
C ALA A 31 -1.15 -17.05 -16.07
N PHE A 32 -0.94 -15.73 -16.16
CA PHE A 32 -0.21 -15.12 -17.27
C PHE A 32 1.22 -15.68 -17.40
N ALA A 33 1.95 -15.77 -16.29
CA ALA A 33 3.31 -16.28 -16.30
C ALA A 33 3.37 -17.74 -16.79
N GLN A 34 2.42 -18.59 -16.37
CA GLN A 34 2.33 -19.97 -16.84
C GLN A 34 2.02 -20.06 -18.34
N GLU A 35 1.10 -19.23 -18.84
CA GLU A 35 0.80 -19.16 -20.28
C GLU A 35 2.04 -18.74 -21.09
N GLN A 36 2.86 -17.80 -20.60
CA GLN A 36 4.12 -17.43 -21.25
C GLN A 36 5.15 -18.57 -21.21
N LYS A 37 5.25 -19.30 -20.08
CA LYS A 37 6.15 -20.46 -19.95
C LYS A 37 5.78 -21.58 -20.92
N GLN A 38 4.49 -21.85 -21.13
CA GLN A 38 4.01 -22.81 -22.13
C GLN A 38 4.39 -22.43 -23.57
N GLN A 39 4.62 -21.14 -23.84
CA GLN A 39 5.12 -20.63 -25.12
C GLN A 39 6.66 -20.60 -25.19
N GLY A 40 7.36 -21.23 -24.25
CA GLY A 40 8.83 -21.26 -24.21
C GLY A 40 9.48 -19.96 -23.73
N LYS A 41 8.72 -19.03 -23.12
CA LYS A 41 9.26 -17.76 -22.60
C LYS A 41 9.53 -17.86 -21.11
N SER A 42 10.65 -17.29 -20.67
CA SER A 42 10.88 -17.05 -19.24
C SER A 42 9.97 -15.92 -18.75
N CYS A 43 9.17 -16.20 -17.72
CA CYS A 43 8.27 -15.22 -17.12
C CYS A 43 8.06 -15.55 -15.65
N GLU A 44 8.43 -14.63 -14.76
CA GLU A 44 8.19 -14.77 -13.33
C GLU A 44 6.88 -14.09 -12.93
N ASP A 45 6.17 -14.69 -11.98
CA ASP A 45 4.95 -14.12 -11.40
C ASP A 45 5.21 -13.38 -10.08
N GLN A 46 4.16 -12.73 -9.60
CA GLN A 46 4.15 -11.91 -8.41
C GLN A 46 4.03 -12.70 -7.09
N GLU A 47 3.87 -14.04 -7.09
CA GLU A 47 3.49 -14.79 -5.88
C GLU A 47 4.50 -14.63 -4.73
N VAL A 48 5.80 -14.71 -5.02
CA VAL A 48 6.85 -14.50 -4.00
C VAL A 48 6.89 -13.05 -3.53
N TYR A 49 6.59 -12.10 -4.41
CA TYR A 49 6.52 -10.68 -4.06
C TYR A 49 5.33 -10.40 -3.17
N ARG A 50 4.19 -11.07 -3.38
CA ARG A 50 3.03 -10.96 -2.48
C ARG A 50 3.39 -11.35 -1.05
N ILE A 51 4.12 -12.46 -0.88
CA ILE A 51 4.53 -12.95 0.44
C ILE A 51 5.42 -11.92 1.14
N LEU A 52 6.45 -11.42 0.45
CA LEU A 52 7.33 -10.39 1.01
C LEU A 52 6.56 -9.08 1.30
N GLY A 53 5.70 -8.69 0.38
CA GLY A 53 4.95 -7.46 0.42
C GLY A 53 3.96 -7.42 1.57
N ASP A 54 3.24 -8.52 1.81
CA ASP A 54 2.35 -8.71 2.96
C ASP A 54 3.13 -8.53 4.28
N ALA A 55 4.29 -9.17 4.41
CA ALA A 55 5.12 -9.07 5.61
C ALA A 55 5.64 -7.64 5.84
N VAL A 56 6.15 -6.98 4.79
CA VAL A 56 6.67 -5.61 4.86
C VAL A 56 5.56 -4.60 5.15
N LEU A 57 4.42 -4.73 4.47
CA LEU A 57 3.24 -3.89 4.70
C LEU A 57 2.78 -4.01 6.15
N LYS A 58 2.67 -5.23 6.67
CA LYS A 58 2.29 -5.50 8.06
C LYS A 58 3.22 -4.85 9.07
N ALA A 59 4.52 -4.92 8.85
CA ALA A 59 5.51 -4.28 9.71
C ALA A 59 5.32 -2.76 9.72
N ILE A 60 5.20 -2.15 8.54
CA ILE A 60 4.97 -0.71 8.40
C ILE A 60 3.68 -0.27 9.08
N LEU A 61 2.57 -0.99 8.88
CA LEU A 61 1.28 -0.64 9.48
C LEU A 61 1.33 -0.71 11.01
N VAL A 62 1.94 -1.74 11.58
CA VAL A 62 2.11 -1.85 13.05
C VAL A 62 2.96 -0.71 13.58
N GLU A 63 4.07 -0.39 12.90
CA GLU A 63 4.94 0.72 13.28
C GLU A 63 4.21 2.07 13.24
N MET A 64 3.41 2.31 12.19
CA MET A 64 2.57 3.51 12.08
C MET A 64 1.57 3.62 13.23
N LEU A 65 0.91 2.51 13.61
CA LEU A 65 -0.06 2.51 14.71
C LEU A 65 0.62 2.78 16.05
N ILE A 66 1.79 2.18 16.31
CA ILE A 66 2.55 2.46 17.53
C ILE A 66 2.93 3.96 17.60
N GLN A 67 3.37 4.55 16.49
CA GLN A 67 3.69 5.98 16.41
C GLN A 67 2.47 6.89 16.63
N GLN A 68 1.26 6.39 16.35
CA GLN A 68 -0.01 7.07 16.62
C GLN A 68 -0.51 6.91 18.07
N GLY A 69 0.25 6.20 18.92
CA GLY A 69 -0.10 6.02 20.33
C GLY A 69 -0.98 4.79 20.61
N TYR A 70 -1.18 3.88 19.64
CA TYR A 70 -1.77 2.58 19.92
C TYR A 70 -0.80 1.75 20.77
N ASP A 71 -1.21 1.39 22.00
CA ASP A 71 -0.32 0.80 23.01
C ASP A 71 -0.74 -0.60 23.47
N SER A 72 -1.92 -1.07 23.07
CA SER A 72 -2.44 -2.40 23.43
C SER A 72 -2.43 -3.37 22.25
N ARG A 73 -2.17 -4.66 22.54
CA ARG A 73 -2.20 -5.73 21.52
C ARG A 73 -3.52 -5.75 20.76
N GLU A 74 -4.65 -5.63 21.48
CA GLU A 74 -5.99 -5.68 20.90
C GLU A 74 -6.23 -4.49 19.96
N SER A 75 -5.91 -3.27 20.40
CA SER A 75 -6.12 -2.07 19.57
C SER A 75 -5.28 -2.10 18.29
N ILE A 76 -4.00 -2.48 18.39
CA ILE A 76 -3.10 -2.63 17.23
C ILE A 76 -3.63 -3.72 16.30
N THR A 77 -4.00 -4.89 16.84
CA THR A 77 -4.45 -6.02 16.01
C THR A 77 -5.72 -5.68 15.26
N ASN A 78 -6.71 -5.09 15.94
CA ASN A 78 -7.99 -4.72 15.34
C ASN A 78 -7.81 -3.68 14.24
N LYS A 79 -7.12 -2.56 14.53
CA LYS A 79 -6.92 -1.48 13.56
C LYS A 79 -6.05 -1.94 12.38
N LYS A 80 -4.99 -2.70 12.65
CA LYS A 80 -4.14 -3.31 11.60
C LYS A 80 -4.96 -4.20 10.67
N SER A 81 -5.74 -5.13 11.22
CA SER A 81 -6.58 -6.03 10.42
C SER A 81 -7.59 -5.29 9.57
N ASP A 82 -8.10 -4.15 10.04
CA ASP A 82 -8.95 -3.29 9.21
C ASP A 82 -8.21 -2.64 8.05
N LEU A 83 -6.97 -2.19 8.26
CA LEU A 83 -6.18 -1.53 7.22
C LEU A 83 -5.67 -2.49 6.15
N GLU A 84 -5.27 -3.70 6.55
CA GLU A 84 -4.72 -4.71 5.62
C GLU A 84 -5.79 -5.59 4.96
N LYS A 85 -7.07 -5.30 5.19
CA LYS A 85 -8.17 -5.95 4.45
C LYS A 85 -7.93 -5.80 2.95
N ARG A 86 -7.97 -6.92 2.23
CA ARG A 86 -7.71 -6.96 0.79
C ARG A 86 -8.63 -6.05 0.00
N GLU A 87 -9.87 -5.89 0.45
CA GLU A 87 -10.83 -4.97 -0.15
C GLU A 87 -10.34 -3.51 -0.08
N ASN A 88 -9.74 -3.11 1.04
CA ASN A 88 -9.19 -1.77 1.22
C ASN A 88 -7.95 -1.55 0.36
N LEU A 89 -7.01 -2.51 0.38
CA LEU A 89 -5.83 -2.46 -0.48
C LEU A 89 -6.21 -2.45 -1.97
N GLY A 90 -7.24 -3.20 -2.34
CA GLY A 90 -7.78 -3.23 -3.70
C GLY A 90 -8.35 -1.89 -4.14
N LYS A 91 -9.14 -1.22 -3.28
CA LYS A 91 -9.66 0.13 -3.55
C LYS A 91 -8.54 1.15 -3.68
N MET A 92 -7.52 1.08 -2.82
CA MET A 92 -6.34 1.94 -2.92
C MET A 92 -5.61 1.73 -4.25
N PHE A 93 -5.39 0.48 -4.64
CA PHE A 93 -4.75 0.12 -5.91
C PHE A 93 -5.56 0.58 -7.13
N GLU A 94 -6.89 0.45 -7.07
CA GLU A 94 -7.79 0.96 -8.11
C GLU A 94 -7.69 2.49 -8.24
N GLY A 95 -7.65 3.21 -7.11
CA GLY A 95 -7.47 4.66 -7.07
C GLY A 95 -6.13 5.16 -7.65
N MET A 96 -5.10 4.30 -7.71
CA MET A 96 -3.85 4.62 -8.42
C MET A 96 -4.01 4.60 -9.94
N GLY A 97 -5.11 4.03 -10.45
CA GLY A 97 -5.39 3.88 -11.87
C GLY A 97 -4.46 2.89 -12.58
N ILE A 98 -3.67 2.07 -11.88
CA ILE A 98 -2.69 1.17 -12.53
C ILE A 98 -3.23 -0.25 -12.80
N ALA A 99 -4.47 -0.55 -12.40
CA ALA A 99 -5.12 -1.84 -12.66
C ALA A 99 -5.09 -2.30 -14.14
N PRO A 100 -5.24 -1.42 -15.16
CA PRO A 100 -5.15 -1.83 -16.56
C PRO A 100 -3.79 -2.42 -16.97
N PHE A 101 -2.72 -2.16 -16.20
CA PHE A 101 -1.38 -2.64 -16.50
C PHE A 101 -1.09 -4.03 -15.92
N ILE A 102 -2.00 -4.59 -15.11
CA ILE A 102 -1.86 -5.96 -14.60
C ILE A 102 -1.96 -6.97 -15.74
N ARG A 103 -1.03 -7.92 -15.75
CA ARG A 103 -0.95 -9.00 -16.73
C ARG A 103 -1.67 -10.23 -16.21
N PHE A 104 -2.93 -10.33 -16.59
CA PHE A 104 -3.82 -11.46 -16.32
C PHE A 104 -3.65 -12.60 -17.33
N GLY A 105 -3.84 -13.84 -16.87
CA GLY A 105 -4.02 -14.97 -17.78
C GLY A 105 -5.31 -14.85 -18.59
N ILE A 106 -5.40 -15.56 -19.71
CA ILE A 106 -6.60 -15.64 -20.54
C ILE A 106 -7.80 -16.14 -19.72
N GLY A 107 -7.60 -17.15 -18.88
CA GLY A 107 -8.64 -17.70 -18.01
C GLY A 107 -9.15 -16.68 -16.99
N GLU A 108 -8.24 -15.94 -16.35
CA GLU A 108 -8.55 -14.90 -15.36
C GLU A 108 -9.37 -13.76 -16.00
N ARG A 109 -9.01 -13.32 -17.21
CA ARG A 109 -9.78 -12.30 -17.96
C ARG A 109 -11.19 -12.78 -18.27
N LYS A 110 -11.34 -14.03 -18.73
CA LYS A 110 -12.66 -14.62 -19.04
C LYS A 110 -13.56 -14.72 -17.81
N GLN A 111 -12.97 -14.98 -16.65
CA GLN A 111 -13.68 -15.03 -15.37
C GLN A 111 -14.03 -13.64 -14.82
N GLY A 112 -13.54 -12.56 -15.43
CA GLY A 112 -13.82 -11.20 -15.00
C GLY A 112 -13.18 -10.83 -13.66
N ILE A 113 -12.12 -11.54 -13.23
CA ILE A 113 -11.51 -11.27 -11.92
C ILE A 113 -10.65 -10.01 -11.89
N SER A 114 -10.41 -9.38 -13.05
CA SER A 114 -9.51 -8.23 -13.19
C SER A 114 -9.94 -6.97 -12.44
N SER A 115 -11.22 -6.87 -12.07
CA SER A 115 -11.78 -5.78 -11.26
C SER A 115 -12.06 -6.20 -9.81
N GLN A 116 -11.76 -7.43 -9.40
CA GLN A 116 -12.01 -7.85 -8.03
C GLN A 116 -11.02 -7.18 -7.08
N SER A 117 -11.52 -6.52 -6.02
CA SER A 117 -10.67 -5.83 -5.05
C SER A 117 -9.67 -6.77 -4.38
N SER A 118 -10.04 -8.04 -4.15
CA SER A 118 -9.13 -9.06 -3.62
C SER A 118 -7.89 -9.26 -4.52
N VAL A 119 -8.10 -9.37 -5.83
CA VAL A 119 -7.04 -9.53 -6.86
C VAL A 119 -6.17 -8.28 -6.96
N LEU A 120 -6.77 -7.09 -6.86
CA LEU A 120 -6.05 -5.83 -6.86
C LEU A 120 -5.22 -5.66 -5.57
N GLY A 121 -5.76 -6.04 -4.42
CA GLY A 121 -5.07 -6.02 -3.12
C GLY A 121 -3.87 -6.96 -3.10
N GLU A 122 -3.99 -8.17 -3.67
CA GLU A 122 -2.82 -9.06 -3.87
C GLU A 122 -1.73 -8.39 -4.71
N THR A 123 -2.12 -7.63 -5.74
CA THR A 123 -1.15 -6.96 -6.60
C THR A 123 -0.53 -5.74 -5.91
N PHE A 124 -1.28 -5.08 -5.03
CA PHE A 124 -0.75 -4.03 -4.15
C PHE A 124 0.36 -4.58 -3.26
N GLU A 125 0.15 -5.73 -2.58
CA GLU A 125 1.19 -6.39 -1.78
C GLU A 125 2.45 -6.64 -2.61
N ALA A 126 2.30 -7.22 -3.80
CA ALA A 126 3.43 -7.49 -4.69
C ALA A 126 4.20 -6.21 -5.10
N LEU A 127 3.49 -5.10 -5.26
CA LEU A 127 4.09 -3.82 -5.60
C LEU A 127 4.91 -3.25 -4.43
N VAL A 128 4.41 -3.38 -3.19
CA VAL A 128 5.16 -3.00 -1.97
C VAL A 128 6.49 -3.77 -1.92
N ALA A 129 6.48 -5.07 -2.21
CA ALA A 129 7.73 -5.85 -2.29
C ALA A 129 8.67 -5.37 -3.40
N ALA A 130 8.16 -5.05 -4.58
CA ALA A 130 9.01 -4.55 -5.66
C ALA A 130 9.69 -3.23 -5.29
N VAL A 131 8.95 -2.30 -4.67
CA VAL A 131 9.52 -1.04 -4.14
C VAL A 131 10.55 -1.34 -3.05
N HIS A 132 10.25 -2.25 -2.14
CA HIS A 132 11.15 -2.62 -1.05
C HIS A 132 12.50 -3.16 -1.56
N ILE A 133 12.46 -4.08 -2.53
CA ILE A 133 13.65 -4.67 -3.15
C ILE A 133 14.45 -3.62 -3.92
N ASP A 134 13.79 -2.74 -4.66
CA ASP A 134 14.44 -1.72 -5.51
C ASP A 134 15.08 -0.59 -4.67
N ALA A 135 14.37 -0.15 -3.63
CA ALA A 135 14.82 0.90 -2.73
C ALA A 135 16.05 0.47 -1.94
N ARG A 136 16.11 -0.81 -1.51
CA ARG A 136 17.11 -1.37 -0.58
C ARG A 136 17.18 -0.60 0.74
N ASP A 137 16.06 0.00 1.13
CA ASP A 137 15.95 0.96 2.22
C ASP A 137 14.52 0.90 2.76
N TYR A 138 14.40 0.48 4.02
CA TYR A 138 13.11 0.30 4.68
C TYR A 138 12.38 1.63 4.84
N GLU A 139 13.08 2.72 5.19
CA GLU A 139 12.44 4.03 5.42
C GLU A 139 11.84 4.60 4.13
N LYS A 140 12.50 4.39 2.99
CA LYS A 140 11.93 4.77 1.68
C LYS A 140 10.69 3.96 1.35
N THR A 141 10.69 2.66 1.69
CA THR A 141 9.53 1.78 1.51
C THR A 141 8.38 2.23 2.40
N LYS A 142 8.67 2.50 3.68
CA LYS A 142 7.72 3.02 4.67
C LYS A 142 7.09 4.32 4.19
N LYS A 143 7.90 5.29 3.75
CA LYS A 143 7.42 6.56 3.20
C LYS A 143 6.49 6.36 2.00
N PHE A 144 6.86 5.48 1.07
CA PHE A 144 6.01 5.13 -0.06
C PHE A 144 4.65 4.59 0.38
N VAL A 145 4.63 3.62 1.30
CA VAL A 145 3.38 3.03 1.82
C VAL A 145 2.55 4.09 2.55
N VAL A 146 3.14 4.83 3.47
CA VAL A 146 2.47 5.91 4.22
C VAL A 146 1.86 6.95 3.30
N ASP A 147 2.60 7.42 2.28
CA ASP A 147 2.12 8.40 1.32
C ASP A 147 0.91 7.86 0.52
N LEU A 148 0.80 6.54 0.31
CA LEU A 148 -0.37 5.92 -0.31
C LEU A 148 -1.58 5.88 0.64
N PHE A 149 -1.38 5.56 1.92
CA PHE A 149 -2.47 5.56 2.92
C PHE A 149 -2.98 6.96 3.25
N ASN A 150 -2.16 8.00 3.07
CA ASN A 150 -2.54 9.39 3.32
C ASN A 150 -3.26 10.05 2.14
N LYS A 151 -3.18 9.48 0.94
CA LYS A 151 -3.93 9.99 -0.21
C LYS A 151 -5.42 9.75 0.04
N PRO A 152 -6.28 10.79 -0.09
CA PRO A 152 -7.73 10.56 -0.05
C PRO A 152 -8.06 9.55 -1.14
N VAL A 153 -8.74 8.46 -0.76
CA VAL A 153 -9.28 7.51 -1.73
C VAL A 153 -10.26 8.31 -2.56
N LEU A 154 -9.87 8.68 -3.78
CA LEU A 154 -10.76 9.38 -4.70
C LEU A 154 -11.90 8.41 -5.00
N GLU A 155 -13.06 8.66 -4.39
CA GLU A 155 -14.28 7.89 -4.61
C GLU A 155 -14.57 7.86 -6.11
N SER A 156 -14.21 6.73 -6.71
CA SER A 156 -14.53 6.45 -8.09
C SER A 156 -15.90 5.79 -8.09
N SER A 157 -16.89 6.53 -8.60
CA SER A 157 -18.26 6.15 -8.94
C SER A 157 -19.30 6.02 -7.81
N LYS A 158 -20.30 6.92 -7.92
CA LYS A 158 -21.56 6.99 -7.19
C LYS A 158 -22.32 5.65 -7.17
N ASN A 159 -23.05 5.45 -6.06
CA ASN A 159 -24.14 4.50 -5.78
C ASN A 159 -23.77 3.15 -5.13
N ARG A 160 -23.63 3.16 -3.80
CA ARG A 160 -24.64 2.57 -2.90
C ARG A 160 -24.38 2.95 -1.44
N ALA A 161 -25.44 3.38 -0.77
CA ALA A 161 -25.47 3.80 0.62
C ALA A 161 -24.94 2.72 1.58
N SER A 162 -23.94 3.08 2.38
CA SER A 162 -23.97 2.99 3.83
C SER A 162 -22.74 3.73 4.35
N GLU A 163 -22.96 4.72 5.21
CA GLU A 163 -21.90 5.42 5.93
C GLU A 163 -21.09 4.41 6.73
N GLN A 164 -19.88 4.11 6.25
CA GLN A 164 -18.79 3.68 7.09
C GLN A 164 -17.65 4.63 6.78
N SER A 165 -17.55 5.69 7.59
CA SER A 165 -16.39 6.56 7.65
C SER A 165 -15.16 5.68 7.84
N SER A 166 -14.46 5.40 6.74
CA SER A 166 -13.36 4.46 6.73
C SER A 166 -12.23 5.03 7.56
N GLY A 167 -11.66 4.23 8.47
CA GLY A 167 -10.57 4.64 9.38
C GLY A 167 -9.28 5.15 8.72
N LEU A 168 -9.28 5.33 7.40
CA LEU A 168 -8.27 6.03 6.59
C LEU A 168 -8.25 7.54 6.86
N ASP A 169 -9.40 8.17 7.16
CA ASP A 169 -9.49 9.61 7.42
C ASP A 169 -8.81 10.05 8.73
N GLU A 170 -8.76 9.17 9.74
CA GLU A 170 -8.03 9.43 11.00
C GLU A 170 -6.52 9.27 10.82
N ILE A 171 -6.08 8.32 9.98
CA ILE A 171 -4.65 8.04 9.74
C ILE A 171 -3.99 9.21 9.00
N SER A 172 -4.71 9.80 8.04
CA SER A 172 -4.23 10.94 7.25
C SER A 172 -4.01 12.21 8.10
N LYS A 173 -4.87 12.46 9.09
CA LYS A 173 -4.82 13.69 9.92
C LYS A 173 -3.62 13.75 10.86
N ILE A 174 -3.21 12.63 11.46
CA ILE A 174 -2.09 12.60 12.41
C ILE A 174 -0.74 12.61 11.69
N TRP A 175 -0.62 11.92 10.55
CA TRP A 175 0.65 11.90 9.79
C TRP A 175 1.02 13.23 9.13
N MET A 176 0.02 14.06 8.76
CA MET A 176 0.30 15.43 8.31
C MET A 176 0.96 16.28 9.40
N LEU A 177 0.63 16.03 10.68
CA LEU A 177 1.21 16.76 11.81
C LEU A 177 2.64 16.30 12.13
N THR A 178 2.96 15.02 12.00
CA THR A 178 4.34 14.52 12.18
C THR A 178 5.29 14.94 11.05
N ARG A 179 4.81 15.07 9.80
CA ARG A 179 5.62 15.54 8.65
C ARG A 179 6.11 16.99 8.81
N ALA A 180 5.46 17.80 9.64
CA ALA A 180 5.94 19.13 10.00
C ALA A 180 7.19 19.10 10.90
N CYS A 181 7.51 17.94 11.50
CA CYS A 181 8.62 17.76 12.44
C CYS A 181 9.87 17.09 11.81
N ASP A 182 9.84 16.74 10.52
CA ASP A 182 10.96 16.05 9.84
C ASP A 182 12.22 16.92 9.64
N ASN A 183 12.18 18.20 10.03
CA ASN A 183 13.36 19.06 10.08
C ASN A 183 14.10 19.03 11.43
N CYS A 184 13.66 18.21 12.39
CA CYS A 184 14.28 18.06 13.70
C CYS A 184 14.96 16.69 13.82
N PHE A 185 15.90 16.40 12.94
CA PHE A 185 16.72 15.18 13.03
C PHE A 185 17.93 15.43 13.95
N GLN A 186 17.67 15.59 15.24
CA GLN A 186 18.64 15.28 16.28
C GLN A 186 17.95 14.41 17.33
N VAL A 187 18.41 13.18 17.38
CA VAL A 187 18.15 12.17 18.40
C VAL A 187 18.16 12.79 19.79
N ASP A 188 16.98 13.01 20.37
CA ASP A 188 16.80 12.95 21.81
C ASP A 188 15.42 12.38 22.14
N VAL A 189 15.47 11.28 22.88
CA VAL A 189 14.34 10.65 23.52
C VAL A 189 13.81 11.63 24.57
N CYS A 190 12.83 12.47 24.24
CA CYS A 190 12.31 13.41 25.24
C CYS A 190 10.81 13.71 25.06
N ALA A 191 10.00 12.95 25.81
CA ALA A 191 8.92 13.39 26.71
C ALA A 191 7.84 14.41 26.30
N THR A 192 7.93 15.14 25.19
CA THR A 192 7.07 16.34 24.98
C THR A 192 5.71 16.03 24.37
N MET A 193 5.53 14.88 23.71
CA MET A 193 4.23 14.53 23.11
C MET A 193 3.18 14.04 24.12
N ARG A 194 3.56 13.82 25.39
CA ARG A 194 2.63 13.45 26.47
C ARG A 194 2.00 14.65 27.18
N MET A 195 2.47 15.88 26.93
CA MET A 195 1.89 17.09 27.55
C MET A 195 0.74 17.71 26.74
N CYS A 196 0.65 17.49 25.43
CA CYS A 196 -0.43 18.11 24.64
C CYS A 196 -1.79 17.39 24.74
N TYR A 197 -1.87 16.21 25.35
CA TYR A 197 -3.11 15.44 25.45
C TYR A 197 -3.78 15.51 26.83
N PHE A 198 -3.17 16.18 27.82
CA PHE A 198 -3.70 16.25 29.19
C PHE A 198 -4.39 17.57 29.54
N ASP A 199 -4.37 18.58 28.66
CA ASP A 199 -4.99 19.90 28.91
C ASP A 199 -6.39 20.08 28.28
N ILE A 200 -7.05 19.01 27.81
CA ILE A 200 -8.39 19.11 27.17
C ILE A 200 -9.54 18.60 28.08
N THR A 201 -9.25 18.12 29.29
CA THR A 201 -10.31 17.79 30.27
C THR A 201 -9.98 18.39 31.63
N GLY A 202 -10.16 19.68 31.75
CA GLY A 202 -10.05 20.40 33.01
C GLY A 202 -10.76 21.74 32.91
N ASP A 203 -12.10 21.72 32.96
CA ASP A 203 -12.92 22.85 33.40
C ASP A 203 -14.14 22.29 34.15
N ASP A 204 -14.23 22.73 35.41
CA ASP A 204 -15.32 22.70 36.43
C ASP A 204 -15.94 21.37 36.93
#